data_AF-A0A521UF28-F1
#
_entry.id   AF-A0A521UF28-F1
#
_cell.length_a   1.000
_cell.length_b   1.000
_cell.length_c   1.000
_cell.angle_alpha   90.00
_cell.angle_beta   90.00
_cell.angle_gamma   90.00
#
_symmetry.space_group_name_H-M   'P 1'
#
loop_
_entity.id
_entity.type
_entity.pdbx_description
1 polymer ?
#
loop_
_entity_poly.entity_id
_entity_poly.type
_entity_poly.pdbx_seq_one_letter_code
_entity_poly.pdbx_strand_id
1 'polypeptide(L)'
;MTEPADRPQPDDTWDQAEQASEKRPSIRALAELIEGTTSPERVSDLPPKTDGPAAAAMPTVPPAARLPTEITFIETMPPDAYEVEKQREVMPSNLPAPTFSRMPPSPASTLTMETIENLVSQNQWTKVCELLGAPENQGKLPVGMAFIYAVALNELRVPGGMVDKRAPDIEKIMLRCLSVMLGADASGPLTQIIAKRLMRRNWRSTPAPPTRTSVLLIIAALMLGSFIGFLLGPGHDWFKTM
;
A
#
# COMPACT_ATOMS: atom_id res chain seq x y z
N MET A 1 -38.72 -15.91 -51.06
CA MET A 1 -38.23 -17.05 -50.27
C MET A 1 -36.79 -16.75 -49.94
N THR A 2 -36.57 -16.19 -48.76
CA THR A 2 -35.25 -15.75 -48.28
C THR A 2 -34.94 -16.58 -47.04
N GLU A 3 -33.86 -17.35 -47.15
CA GLU A 3 -33.33 -18.28 -46.16
C GLU A 3 -32.81 -17.50 -44.94
N PRO A 4 -33.21 -17.84 -43.70
CA PRO A 4 -32.70 -17.16 -42.52
C PRO A 4 -31.30 -17.67 -42.17
N ALA A 5 -30.35 -16.73 -42.05
CA ALA A 5 -28.98 -16.97 -41.67
C ALA A 5 -28.87 -17.52 -40.24
N ASP A 6 -28.15 -18.64 -40.15
CA ASP A 6 -27.81 -19.39 -38.95
C ASP A 6 -26.95 -18.53 -38.00
N ARG A 7 -27.34 -18.41 -36.73
CA ARG A 7 -26.57 -17.65 -35.73
C ARG A 7 -25.59 -18.59 -35.03
N PRO A 8 -24.32 -18.18 -34.83
CA PRO A 8 -23.34 -18.99 -34.12
C PRO A 8 -23.74 -19.16 -32.65
N GLN A 9 -23.75 -20.42 -32.20
CA GLN A 9 -24.09 -20.84 -30.84
C GLN A 9 -22.91 -20.55 -29.88
N PRO A 10 -23.12 -19.86 -28.74
CA PRO A 10 -22.04 -19.32 -27.90
C PRO A 10 -21.44 -20.28 -26.85
N ASP A 11 -21.62 -21.59 -26.97
CA ASP A 11 -21.50 -22.47 -25.79
C ASP A 11 -20.16 -23.25 -25.68
N ASP A 12 -19.34 -23.33 -26.73
CA ASP A 12 -18.18 -24.26 -26.76
C ASP A 12 -16.82 -23.65 -26.36
N THR A 13 -16.75 -22.36 -25.98
CA THR A 13 -15.45 -21.70 -25.72
C THR A 13 -14.94 -21.84 -24.28
N TRP A 14 -15.78 -22.19 -23.32
CA TRP A 14 -15.38 -22.24 -21.91
C TRP A 14 -14.63 -23.53 -21.54
N ASP A 15 -14.97 -24.65 -22.16
CA ASP A 15 -14.36 -25.96 -21.82
C ASP A 15 -12.90 -26.08 -22.28
N GLN A 16 -12.47 -25.32 -23.29
CA GLN A 16 -11.06 -25.31 -23.72
C GLN A 16 -10.15 -24.54 -22.77
N ALA A 17 -10.68 -23.59 -21.98
CA ALA A 17 -9.87 -22.82 -21.04
C ALA A 17 -9.50 -23.64 -19.78
N GLU A 18 -10.34 -24.60 -19.38
CA GLU A 18 -10.08 -25.45 -18.21
C GLU A 18 -8.99 -26.49 -18.47
N GLN A 19 -8.95 -27.09 -19.66
CA GLN A 19 -7.94 -28.11 -20.00
C GLN A 19 -6.51 -27.54 -20.13
N ALA A 20 -6.34 -26.22 -20.31
CA ALA A 20 -5.01 -25.59 -20.36
C ALA A 20 -4.40 -25.36 -18.96
N SER A 21 -5.18 -25.47 -17.88
CA SER A 21 -4.75 -25.19 -16.50
C SER A 21 -3.97 -26.34 -15.86
N GLU A 22 -4.12 -27.57 -16.35
CA GLU A 22 -3.62 -28.80 -15.69
C GLU A 22 -2.13 -29.10 -15.96
N LYS A 23 -1.47 -28.36 -16.85
CA LYS A 23 -0.03 -28.50 -17.14
C LYS A 23 0.85 -27.54 -16.32
N ARG A 24 0.59 -27.37 -15.03
CA ARG A 24 1.55 -26.70 -14.14
C ARG A 24 2.58 -27.71 -13.64
N PRO A 25 3.89 -27.49 -13.88
CA PRO A 25 4.93 -28.39 -13.38
C PRO A 25 4.87 -28.44 -11.85
N SER A 26 4.86 -29.65 -11.31
CA SER A 26 4.82 -29.94 -9.88
C SER A 26 5.91 -29.16 -9.14
N ILE A 27 5.53 -28.52 -8.03
CA ILE A 27 6.41 -27.71 -7.17
C ILE A 27 7.65 -28.50 -6.72
N ARG A 28 7.59 -29.84 -6.69
CA ARG A 28 8.74 -30.72 -6.41
C ARG A 28 9.87 -30.62 -7.46
N ALA A 29 9.54 -30.43 -8.73
CA ALA A 29 10.56 -30.33 -9.79
C ALA A 29 11.34 -29.00 -9.74
N LEU A 30 10.76 -27.94 -9.13
CA LEU A 30 11.44 -26.67 -8.94
C LEU A 30 12.40 -26.68 -7.74
N ALA A 31 12.18 -27.55 -6.75
CA ALA A 31 13.06 -27.66 -5.58
C ALA A 31 14.41 -28.30 -5.92
N GLU A 32 14.42 -29.34 -6.77
CA GLU A 32 15.66 -30.02 -7.17
C GLU A 32 16.58 -29.16 -8.04
N LEU A 33 16.04 -28.16 -8.76
CA LEU A 33 16.84 -27.26 -9.59
C LEU A 33 17.64 -26.22 -8.76
N ILE A 34 17.18 -25.92 -7.55
CA ILE A 34 17.77 -24.86 -6.70
C ILE A 34 18.93 -25.40 -5.86
N GLU A 35 18.89 -26.67 -5.45
CA GLU A 35 19.95 -27.27 -4.64
C GLU A 35 21.28 -27.50 -5.40
N GLY A 36 21.26 -27.47 -6.74
CA GLY A 36 22.46 -27.70 -7.57
C GLY A 36 23.38 -26.51 -7.81
N THR A 37 23.04 -25.28 -7.38
CA THR A 37 23.74 -24.05 -7.86
C THR A 37 24.45 -23.21 -6.80
N THR A 38 24.52 -23.63 -5.53
CA THR A 38 25.23 -22.86 -4.49
C THR A 38 26.63 -23.42 -4.20
N SER A 39 27.57 -23.16 -5.11
CA SER A 39 29.01 -23.22 -4.81
C SER A 39 29.47 -21.84 -4.34
N PRO A 40 29.90 -21.65 -3.08
CA PRO A 40 30.32 -20.35 -2.59
C PRO A 40 31.74 -20.03 -3.09
N GLU A 41 31.82 -19.22 -4.14
CA GLU A 41 33.09 -18.67 -4.61
C GLU A 41 33.55 -17.55 -3.64
N ARG A 42 34.74 -17.78 -3.09
CA ARG A 42 35.41 -17.02 -2.04
C ARG A 42 35.93 -15.70 -2.61
N VAL A 43 35.23 -14.60 -2.36
CA VAL A 43 35.72 -13.24 -2.67
C VAL A 43 36.79 -12.85 -1.65
N SER A 44 38.05 -13.17 -1.96
CA SER A 44 39.20 -12.41 -1.49
C SER A 44 39.52 -11.40 -2.59
N ASP A 45 39.77 -10.15 -2.18
CA ASP A 45 40.55 -9.11 -2.88
C ASP A 45 39.89 -7.73 -2.73
N LEU A 46 40.08 -7.14 -1.54
CA LEU A 46 39.96 -5.70 -1.33
C LEU A 46 41.35 -5.08 -1.50
N PRO A 47 41.52 -4.05 -2.36
CA PRO A 47 42.79 -3.35 -2.50
C PRO A 47 43.10 -2.51 -1.25
N PRO A 48 44.40 -2.31 -0.92
CA PRO A 48 44.82 -1.55 0.24
C PRO A 48 44.48 -0.07 0.09
N LYS A 49 43.97 0.50 1.19
CA LYS A 49 43.66 1.90 1.39
C LYS A 49 44.94 2.74 1.29
N THR A 50 45.02 3.58 0.28
CA THR A 50 46.10 4.56 0.10
C THR A 50 45.88 5.73 1.07
N ASP A 51 46.70 5.83 2.11
CA ASP A 51 46.74 6.99 2.99
C ASP A 51 47.49 8.14 2.29
N GLY A 52 46.76 9.20 1.95
CA GLY A 52 47.31 10.45 1.43
C GLY A 52 46.85 11.64 2.30
N PRO A 53 47.77 12.48 2.81
CA PRO A 53 47.42 13.64 3.62
C PRO A 53 47.07 14.83 2.72
N ALA A 54 45.78 15.04 2.48
CA ALA A 54 45.28 16.28 1.89
C ALA A 54 44.45 17.03 2.95
N ALA A 55 45.16 17.88 3.70
CA ALA A 55 44.56 18.98 4.42
C ALA A 55 43.93 19.95 3.42
N ALA A 56 42.61 19.96 3.33
CA ALA A 56 41.88 21.04 2.67
C ALA A 56 40.45 21.13 3.24
N ALA A 57 40.22 22.22 3.97
CA ALA A 57 38.94 22.86 4.23
C ALA A 57 37.78 21.98 4.73
N MET A 58 37.67 21.86 6.05
CA MET A 58 36.38 21.56 6.68
C MET A 58 35.38 22.66 6.32
N PRO A 59 34.18 22.34 5.81
CA PRO A 59 33.10 23.31 5.77
C PRO A 59 32.67 23.61 7.21
N THR A 60 32.89 24.85 7.62
CA THR A 60 32.36 25.42 8.86
C THR A 60 30.84 25.27 8.86
N VAL A 61 30.34 24.26 9.58
CA VAL A 61 28.91 24.09 9.83
C VAL A 61 28.49 25.25 10.74
N PRO A 62 27.54 26.11 10.33
CA PRO A 62 27.04 27.16 11.20
C PRO A 62 26.42 26.54 12.46
N PRO A 63 26.65 27.12 13.65
CA PRO A 63 26.11 26.60 14.89
C PRO A 63 24.59 26.55 14.81
N ALA A 64 24.04 25.35 15.01
CA ALA A 64 22.62 25.09 15.11
C ALA A 64 21.99 26.08 16.11
N ALA A 65 21.06 26.89 15.62
CA ALA A 65 20.16 27.67 16.46
C ALA A 65 19.45 26.69 17.39
N ARG A 66 19.83 26.71 18.66
CA ARG A 66 19.12 26.04 19.75
C ARG A 66 17.72 26.64 19.79
N LEU A 67 16.73 25.88 19.34
CA LEU A 67 15.33 26.18 19.62
C LEU A 67 15.13 26.04 21.14
N PRO A 68 14.57 27.03 21.83
CA PRO A 68 14.24 26.92 23.25
C PRO A 68 13.09 25.91 23.42
N THR A 69 13.42 24.77 23.99
CA THR A 69 12.47 23.76 24.46
C THR A 69 11.91 24.20 25.82
N GLU A 70 11.00 25.17 25.83
CA GLU A 70 10.13 25.41 26.99
C GLU A 70 8.73 25.79 26.50
N ILE A 71 7.88 24.79 26.32
CA ILE A 71 6.43 24.98 26.33
C ILE A 71 5.95 24.39 27.66
N THR A 72 6.13 25.16 28.73
CA THR A 72 5.34 25.03 29.96
C THR A 72 3.97 25.65 29.68
N PHE A 73 3.04 24.85 29.16
CA PHE A 73 1.62 25.18 29.20
C PHE A 73 1.00 24.45 30.38
N ILE A 74 1.26 24.97 31.59
CA ILE A 74 0.41 24.68 32.75
C ILE A 74 -0.74 25.68 32.62
N GLU A 75 -1.76 25.27 31.88
CA GLU A 75 -3.05 25.95 31.87
C GLU A 75 -3.69 25.70 33.24
N THR A 76 -3.41 26.62 34.16
CA THR A 76 -4.09 26.75 35.45
C THR A 76 -5.58 26.95 35.19
N MET A 77 -6.35 25.88 35.31
CA MET A 77 -7.80 26.01 35.46
C MET A 77 -8.09 26.80 36.74
N PRO A 78 -8.98 27.81 36.69
CA PRO A 78 -9.43 28.50 37.89
C PRO A 78 -10.17 27.53 38.82
N PRO A 79 -9.90 27.55 40.14
CA PRO A 79 -10.46 26.60 41.11
C PRO A 79 -11.98 26.69 41.30
N ASP A 80 -12.65 27.70 40.71
CA ASP A 80 -14.06 27.98 40.94
C ASP A 80 -15.00 27.18 40.02
N ALA A 81 -14.47 26.41 39.06
CA ALA A 81 -15.28 25.63 38.11
C ALA A 81 -15.69 24.23 38.63
N TYR A 82 -15.13 23.77 39.75
CA TYR A 82 -15.35 22.41 40.26
C TYR A 82 -16.63 22.24 41.09
N GLU A 83 -17.26 23.32 41.57
CA GLU A 83 -18.42 23.18 42.46
C GLU A 83 -19.77 23.10 41.73
N VAL A 84 -19.84 23.48 40.45
CA VAL A 84 -21.13 23.48 39.71
C VAL A 84 -21.49 22.07 39.21
N GLU A 85 -20.52 21.18 39.03
CA GLU A 85 -20.77 19.85 38.47
C GLU A 85 -21.23 18.81 39.51
N LYS A 86 -20.94 19.05 40.80
CA LYS A 86 -21.32 18.14 41.89
C LYS A 86 -22.79 18.25 42.32
N GLN A 87 -23.51 19.29 41.88
CA GLN A 87 -24.93 19.48 42.22
C GLN A 87 -25.92 18.89 41.20
N ARG A 88 -25.45 18.37 40.06
CA ARG A 88 -26.32 17.66 39.09
C ARG A 88 -26.48 16.16 39.35
N GLU A 89 -25.78 15.61 40.35
CA GLU A 89 -25.72 14.17 40.62
C GLU A 89 -26.79 13.65 41.61
N VAL A 90 -27.78 14.48 41.98
CA VAL A 90 -28.82 14.07 42.95
C VAL A 90 -30.22 14.40 42.43
N MET A 91 -30.56 13.91 41.24
CA MET A 91 -31.97 13.61 40.95
C MET A 91 -32.14 12.09 40.94
N PRO A 92 -32.92 11.51 41.87
CA PRO A 92 -33.32 10.11 41.78
C PRO A 92 -34.25 9.97 40.56
N SER A 93 -33.66 9.52 39.45
CA SER A 93 -34.36 9.24 38.20
C SER A 93 -35.20 7.96 38.37
N ASN A 94 -36.35 8.09 39.02
CA ASN A 94 -37.39 7.05 39.13
C ASN A 94 -38.25 6.95 37.85
N LEU A 95 -37.63 7.18 36.68
CA LEU A 95 -38.29 6.87 35.41
C LEU A 95 -38.14 5.36 35.16
N PRO A 96 -39.24 4.62 34.93
CA PRO A 96 -39.15 3.21 34.57
C PRO A 96 -38.23 3.09 33.36
N ALA A 97 -37.22 2.22 33.47
CA ALA A 97 -36.26 1.99 32.41
C ALA A 97 -37.04 1.88 31.09
N PRO A 98 -36.73 2.68 30.05
CA PRO A 98 -37.35 2.49 28.76
C PRO A 98 -37.07 1.04 28.40
N THR A 99 -38.14 0.24 28.34
CA THR A 99 -38.09 -1.11 27.81
C THR A 99 -37.68 -0.93 26.36
N PHE A 100 -36.37 -0.93 26.13
CA PHE A 100 -35.80 -1.06 24.80
C PHE A 100 -36.28 -2.42 24.33
N SER A 101 -37.42 -2.41 23.63
CA SER A 101 -37.81 -3.50 22.73
C SER A 101 -36.60 -3.75 21.88
N ARG A 102 -35.86 -4.79 22.27
CA ARG A 102 -34.65 -5.27 21.62
C ARG A 102 -35.14 -5.75 20.27
N MET A 103 -35.14 -4.83 19.32
CA MET A 103 -35.51 -5.10 17.94
C MET A 103 -34.70 -6.32 17.52
N PRO A 104 -35.33 -7.39 17.01
CA PRO A 104 -34.59 -8.57 16.60
C PRO A 104 -33.51 -8.11 15.60
N PRO A 105 -32.24 -8.53 15.76
CA PRO A 105 -31.20 -8.12 14.85
C PRO A 105 -31.65 -8.50 13.44
N SER A 106 -31.76 -7.49 12.58
CA SER A 106 -32.06 -7.73 11.17
C SER A 106 -31.04 -8.75 10.64
N PRO A 107 -31.47 -9.80 9.91
CA PRO A 107 -30.56 -10.82 9.39
C PRO A 107 -29.53 -10.25 8.38
N ALA A 108 -29.70 -9.00 7.94
CA ALA A 108 -28.73 -8.27 7.14
C ALA A 108 -27.63 -7.57 7.96
N SER A 109 -27.67 -7.65 9.30
CA SER A 109 -26.77 -6.89 10.20
C SER A 109 -25.71 -7.71 10.92
N THR A 110 -25.70 -9.03 10.77
CA THR A 110 -24.57 -9.87 11.23
C THR A 110 -23.49 -9.93 10.17
N LEU A 111 -22.99 -8.76 9.79
CA LEU A 111 -21.70 -8.64 9.14
C LEU A 111 -20.66 -8.95 10.22
N THR A 112 -20.41 -10.25 10.44
CA THR A 112 -19.50 -10.69 11.49
C THR A 112 -18.08 -10.29 11.09
N MET A 113 -17.35 -9.73 12.04
CA MET A 113 -15.93 -9.41 11.86
C MET A 113 -15.16 -10.63 11.33
N GLU A 114 -15.53 -11.83 11.79
CA GLU A 114 -15.02 -13.12 11.33
C GLU A 114 -15.14 -13.33 9.81
N THR A 115 -16.26 -12.92 9.20
CA THR A 115 -16.44 -13.02 7.75
C THR A 115 -15.47 -12.12 7.01
N ILE A 116 -15.28 -10.88 7.51
CA ILE A 116 -14.31 -9.94 6.92
C ILE A 116 -12.90 -10.49 7.07
N GLU A 117 -12.52 -10.99 8.25
CA GLU A 117 -11.21 -11.56 8.52
C GLU A 117 -10.90 -12.74 7.59
N ASN A 118 -11.88 -13.62 7.37
CA ASN A 118 -11.74 -14.72 6.42
C ASN A 118 -11.56 -14.23 4.98
N LEU A 119 -12.35 -13.25 4.51
CA LEU A 119 -12.19 -12.67 3.18
C LEU A 119 -10.83 -11.96 3.00
N VAL A 120 -10.36 -11.26 4.03
CA VAL A 120 -9.04 -10.61 4.07
C VAL A 120 -7.93 -11.65 3.99
N SER A 121 -8.03 -12.76 4.74
CA SER A 121 -7.05 -13.85 4.70
C SER A 121 -6.98 -14.54 3.33
N GLN A 122 -8.09 -14.58 2.60
CA GLN A 122 -8.18 -15.12 1.24
C GLN A 122 -7.82 -14.09 0.16
N ASN A 123 -7.41 -12.87 0.54
CA ASN A 123 -7.07 -11.78 -0.38
C ASN A 123 -8.23 -11.40 -1.32
N GLN A 124 -9.48 -11.60 -0.90
CA GLN A 124 -10.70 -11.33 -1.67
C GLN A 124 -11.22 -9.90 -1.46
N TRP A 125 -10.40 -8.91 -1.77
CA TRP A 125 -10.70 -7.48 -1.52
C TRP A 125 -11.94 -6.95 -2.22
N THR A 126 -12.31 -7.50 -3.38
CA THR A 126 -13.52 -7.12 -4.11
C THR A 126 -14.78 -7.43 -3.30
N LYS A 127 -14.84 -8.62 -2.70
CA LYS A 127 -15.97 -9.02 -1.85
C LYS A 127 -16.03 -8.23 -0.55
N VAL A 128 -14.88 -7.88 0.02
CA VAL A 128 -14.82 -7.01 1.20
C VAL A 128 -15.45 -5.64 0.88
N CYS A 129 -15.10 -5.05 -0.27
CA CYS A 129 -15.71 -3.80 -0.71
C CYS A 129 -17.21 -3.93 -0.97
N GLU A 130 -17.66 -5.02 -1.60
CA GLU A 130 -19.08 -5.28 -1.86
C GLU A 130 -19.89 -5.41 -0.57
N LEU A 131 -19.35 -6.14 0.40
CA LEU A 131 -19.95 -6.41 1.70
C LEU A 131 -20.04 -5.15 2.59
N LEU A 132 -19.04 -4.27 2.52
CA LEU A 132 -19.03 -2.97 3.20
C LEU A 132 -19.87 -1.90 2.48
N GLY A 133 -20.21 -2.14 1.22
CA GLY A 133 -21.13 -1.33 0.42
C GLY A 133 -20.48 -0.23 -0.43
N ALA A 134 -21.35 0.58 -1.05
CA ALA A 134 -20.95 1.66 -1.94
C ALA A 134 -20.07 2.72 -1.23
N PRO A 135 -19.14 3.36 -1.95
CA PRO A 135 -18.20 4.31 -1.37
C PRO A 135 -18.87 5.54 -0.74
N GLU A 136 -20.10 5.85 -1.12
CA GLU A 136 -20.89 6.94 -0.55
C GLU A 136 -21.31 6.67 0.91
N ASN A 137 -21.40 5.39 1.30
CA ASN A 137 -21.81 4.98 2.64
C ASN A 137 -20.68 4.98 3.67
N GLN A 138 -19.44 5.28 3.25
CA GLN A 138 -18.26 5.27 4.12
C GLN A 138 -18.38 6.19 5.33
N GLY A 139 -19.11 7.30 5.20
CA GLY A 139 -19.33 8.23 6.32
C GLY A 139 -20.22 7.68 7.44
N LYS A 140 -20.99 6.61 7.18
CA LYS A 140 -21.90 5.97 8.13
C LYS A 140 -21.29 4.73 8.80
N LEU A 141 -20.20 4.21 8.24
CA LEU A 141 -19.53 3.03 8.75
C LEU A 141 -18.75 3.35 10.03
N PRO A 142 -18.68 2.42 11.00
CA PRO A 142 -17.75 2.53 12.13
C PRO A 142 -16.31 2.70 11.63
N VAL A 143 -15.49 3.45 12.37
CA VAL A 143 -14.13 3.83 11.98
C VAL A 143 -13.26 2.63 11.60
N GLY A 144 -13.34 1.53 12.35
CA GLY A 144 -12.59 0.30 12.03
C GLY A 144 -12.99 -0.30 10.68
N MET A 145 -14.27 -0.29 10.34
CA MET A 145 -14.78 -0.80 9.06
C MET A 145 -14.45 0.13 7.90
N ALA A 146 -14.57 1.45 8.11
CA ALA A 146 -14.15 2.44 7.13
C ALA A 146 -12.65 2.36 6.83
N PHE A 147 -11.83 2.05 7.84
CA PHE A 147 -10.40 1.83 7.66
C PHE A 147 -10.11 0.58 6.82
N ILE A 148 -10.75 -0.57 7.12
CA ILE A 148 -10.61 -1.80 6.31
C ILE A 148 -11.05 -1.55 4.88
N TYR A 149 -12.15 -0.81 4.67
CA TYR A 149 -12.63 -0.43 3.35
C TYR A 149 -11.58 0.39 2.57
N ALA A 150 -10.96 1.39 3.21
CA ALA A 150 -9.91 2.19 2.59
C ALA A 150 -8.68 1.36 2.19
N VAL A 151 -8.31 0.38 3.02
CA VAL A 151 -7.24 -0.58 2.70
C VAL A 151 -7.62 -1.47 1.51
N ALA A 152 -8.85 -1.99 1.48
CA ALA A 152 -9.34 -2.81 0.37
C ALA A 152 -9.34 -2.03 -0.95
N LEU A 153 -9.79 -0.77 -0.95
CA LEU A 153 -9.70 0.11 -2.12
C LEU A 153 -8.25 0.36 -2.56
N ASN A 154 -7.32 0.51 -1.61
CA ASN A 154 -5.91 0.69 -1.93
C ASN A 154 -5.30 -0.57 -2.59
N GLU A 155 -5.70 -1.76 -2.13
CA GLU A 155 -5.24 -3.02 -2.73
C GLU A 155 -5.85 -3.30 -4.11
N LEU A 156 -7.08 -2.87 -4.36
CA LEU A 156 -7.71 -3.00 -5.69
C LEU A 156 -7.15 -2.02 -6.72
N ARG A 157 -6.43 -0.96 -6.29
CA ARG A 157 -5.88 0.05 -7.18
C ARG A 157 -4.73 -0.51 -8.02
N VAL A 158 -4.96 -0.68 -9.33
CA VAL A 158 -3.94 -1.18 -10.27
C VAL A 158 -2.80 -0.15 -10.43
N PRO A 159 -1.51 -0.52 -10.24
CA PRO A 159 -0.39 0.37 -10.47
C PRO A 159 -0.29 0.71 -11.97
N GLY A 160 -0.35 2.00 -12.31
CA GLY A 160 -0.32 2.47 -13.69
C GLY A 160 -1.66 2.36 -14.45
N GLY A 161 -2.72 1.86 -13.81
CA GLY A 161 -4.06 1.96 -14.33
C GLY A 161 -4.52 3.42 -14.38
N MET A 162 -5.23 3.79 -15.45
CA MET A 162 -5.92 5.08 -15.56
C MET A 162 -6.79 5.22 -14.32
N VAL A 163 -6.37 6.06 -13.37
CA VAL A 163 -7.10 6.26 -12.12
C VAL A 163 -8.48 6.77 -12.52
N ASP A 164 -9.51 5.97 -12.32
CA ASP A 164 -10.89 6.43 -12.50
C ASP A 164 -11.03 7.69 -11.67
N LYS A 165 -11.24 8.84 -12.32
CA LYS A 165 -11.39 10.15 -11.65
C LYS A 165 -12.59 10.18 -10.69
N ARG A 166 -13.44 9.16 -10.75
CA ARG A 166 -14.58 8.92 -9.85
C ARG A 166 -14.23 8.05 -8.63
N ALA A 167 -13.02 7.52 -8.54
CA ALA A 167 -12.59 6.80 -7.36
C ALA A 167 -12.65 7.75 -6.16
N PRO A 168 -13.32 7.33 -5.06
CA PRO A 168 -13.36 8.14 -3.85
C PRO A 168 -11.94 8.44 -3.39
N ASP A 169 -11.74 9.60 -2.79
CA ASP A 169 -10.44 10.09 -2.36
C ASP A 169 -9.94 9.26 -1.17
N ILE A 170 -9.36 8.09 -1.47
CA ILE A 170 -8.98 7.04 -0.51
C ILE A 170 -8.13 7.64 0.62
N GLU A 171 -7.29 8.61 0.28
CA GLU A 171 -6.40 9.30 1.22
C GLU A 171 -7.19 10.06 2.27
N LYS A 172 -8.25 10.79 1.87
CA LYS A 172 -9.11 11.51 2.81
C LYS A 172 -9.83 10.58 3.77
N ILE A 173 -10.29 9.43 3.27
CA ILE A 173 -10.98 8.43 4.09
C ILE A 173 -10.01 7.84 5.11
N MET A 174 -8.81 7.46 4.67
CA MET A 174 -7.79 6.88 5.54
C MET A 174 -7.30 7.88 6.58
N LEU A 175 -7.09 9.15 6.20
CA LEU A 175 -6.74 10.24 7.11
C LEU A 175 -7.81 10.45 8.18
N ARG A 176 -9.09 10.46 7.79
CA ARG A 176 -10.20 10.58 8.75
C ARG A 176 -10.27 9.39 9.71
N CYS A 177 -10.00 8.18 9.23
CA CYS A 177 -10.01 7.00 10.11
C CYS A 177 -8.83 7.03 11.08
N LEU A 178 -7.64 7.37 10.59
CA LEU A 178 -6.43 7.48 11.41
C LEU A 178 -6.51 8.61 12.42
N SER A 179 -7.09 9.76 12.06
CA SER A 179 -7.26 10.88 12.99
C SER A 179 -8.11 10.47 14.20
N VAL A 180 -9.22 9.75 13.96
CA VAL A 180 -10.08 9.25 15.04
C VAL A 180 -9.40 8.14 15.85
N MET A 181 -8.69 7.22 15.20
CA MET A 181 -7.97 6.13 15.89
C MET A 181 -6.81 6.63 16.75
N LEU A 182 -6.07 7.62 16.26
CA LEU A 182 -4.88 8.17 16.95
C LEU A 182 -5.23 9.30 17.91
N GLY A 183 -6.46 9.82 17.88
CA GLY A 183 -6.84 11.03 18.62
C GLY A 183 -6.07 12.28 18.17
N ALA A 184 -5.58 12.29 16.92
CA ALA A 184 -4.78 13.35 16.34
C ALA A 184 -5.57 14.07 15.24
N ASP A 185 -5.18 15.30 14.90
CA ASP A 185 -5.82 16.00 13.78
C ASP A 185 -5.51 15.30 12.44
N ALA A 186 -6.50 15.25 11.55
CA ALA A 186 -6.37 14.71 10.20
C ALA A 186 -5.40 15.54 9.35
N SER A 187 -5.28 16.85 9.64
CA SER A 187 -4.33 17.74 8.98
C SER A 187 -2.89 17.61 9.53
N GLY A 188 -2.72 16.89 10.64
CA GLY A 188 -1.44 16.75 11.32
C GLY A 188 -0.37 16.05 10.45
N PRO A 189 0.89 16.52 10.49
CA PRO A 189 1.97 15.93 9.68
C PRO A 189 2.23 14.46 10.04
N LEU A 190 2.02 14.08 11.30
CA LEU A 190 2.14 12.71 11.76
C LEU A 190 1.12 11.79 11.09
N THR A 191 -0.17 12.16 11.13
CA THR A 191 -1.27 11.42 10.51
C THR A 191 -1.05 11.27 9.01
N GLN A 192 -0.60 12.33 8.34
CA GLN A 192 -0.27 12.31 6.91
C GLN A 192 0.88 11.35 6.58
N ILE A 193 1.96 11.37 7.37
CA ILE A 193 3.10 10.45 7.14
C ILE A 193 2.67 8.99 7.34
N ILE A 194 1.88 8.71 8.38
CA ILE A 194 1.39 7.35 8.66
C ILE A 194 0.45 6.89 7.55
N ALA A 195 -0.54 7.71 7.18
CA ALA A 195 -1.46 7.43 6.08
C ALA A 195 -0.69 7.15 4.79
N LYS A 196 0.23 8.05 4.42
CA LYS A 196 1.05 7.89 3.22
C LYS A 196 1.91 6.63 3.25
N ARG A 197 2.45 6.24 4.41
CA ARG A 197 3.22 5.00 4.57
C ARG A 197 2.34 3.75 4.45
N LEU A 198 1.14 3.75 5.04
CA LEU A 198 0.17 2.66 4.91
C LEU A 198 -0.36 2.52 3.48
N MET A 199 -0.59 3.65 2.80
CA MET A 199 -1.03 3.69 1.41
C MET A 199 0.05 3.30 0.42
N ARG A 200 1.33 3.43 0.81
CA ARG A 200 2.46 3.01 -0.03
C ARG A 200 2.41 1.50 -0.14
N ARG A 201 1.67 1.02 -1.15
CA ARG A 201 1.52 -0.38 -1.51
C ARG A 201 2.88 -1.05 -1.40
N ASN A 202 2.94 -2.16 -0.67
CA ASN A 202 4.17 -2.87 -0.41
C ASN A 202 4.75 -3.33 -1.76
N TRP A 203 5.69 -2.55 -2.31
CA TRP A 203 6.40 -2.76 -3.58
C TRP A 203 7.16 -4.09 -3.63
N ARG A 204 7.14 -4.87 -2.53
CA ARG A 204 7.58 -6.25 -2.49
C ARG A 204 6.62 -7.24 -3.16
N SER A 205 5.35 -6.89 -3.35
CA SER A 205 4.36 -7.79 -4.00
C SER A 205 4.18 -7.53 -5.49
N THR A 206 4.87 -6.57 -6.08
CA THR A 206 5.08 -6.64 -7.54
C THR A 206 5.95 -7.86 -7.81
N PRO A 207 5.42 -8.90 -8.50
CA PRO A 207 6.24 -10.04 -8.87
C PRO A 207 7.49 -9.51 -9.56
N ALA A 208 8.66 -10.00 -9.15
CA ALA A 208 9.90 -9.62 -9.80
C ALA A 208 9.68 -9.74 -11.32
N PRO A 209 10.05 -8.71 -12.12
CA PRO A 209 9.84 -8.74 -13.55
C PRO A 209 10.38 -10.08 -14.08
N PRO A 210 9.59 -10.81 -14.90
CA PRO A 210 9.96 -12.17 -15.31
C PRO A 210 11.37 -12.16 -15.88
N THR A 211 12.19 -13.16 -15.54
CA THR A 211 13.65 -13.18 -15.79
C THR A 211 14.01 -12.75 -17.22
N ARG A 212 13.17 -13.10 -18.20
CA ARG A 212 13.31 -12.68 -19.60
C ARG A 212 13.33 -11.16 -19.81
N THR A 213 12.45 -10.42 -19.13
CA THR A 213 12.41 -8.95 -19.21
C THR A 213 13.62 -8.31 -18.54
N SER A 214 14.08 -8.86 -17.42
CA SER A 214 15.31 -8.40 -16.76
C SER A 214 16.54 -8.60 -17.66
N VAL A 215 16.67 -9.79 -18.26
CA VAL A 215 17.76 -10.10 -19.22
C VAL A 215 17.71 -9.17 -20.43
N LEU A 216 16.53 -8.90 -21.00
CA LEU A 216 16.39 -7.96 -22.11
C LEU A 216 16.82 -6.54 -21.73
N LEU A 217 16.47 -6.05 -20.53
CA LEU A 217 16.91 -4.74 -20.07
C LEU A 217 18.42 -4.66 -19.89
N ILE A 218 19.05 -5.73 -19.39
CA ILE A 218 20.52 -5.81 -19.25
C ILE A 218 21.17 -5.80 -20.64
N ILE A 219 20.70 -6.61 -21.58
CA ILE A 219 21.22 -6.63 -22.96
C ILE A 219 21.06 -5.26 -23.62
N ALA A 220 19.89 -4.63 -23.47
CA ALA A 220 19.63 -3.30 -24.02
C ALA A 220 20.57 -2.24 -23.42
N ALA A 221 20.81 -2.27 -22.11
CA ALA A 221 21.73 -1.37 -21.44
C ALA A 221 23.18 -1.58 -21.90
N LEU A 222 23.62 -2.83 -22.09
CA LEU A 222 24.95 -3.14 -22.62
C LEU A 222 25.10 -2.67 -24.06
N MET A 223 24.10 -2.89 -24.91
CA MET A 223 24.11 -2.40 -26.29
C MET A 223 24.17 -0.88 -26.35
N LEU A 224 23.38 -0.20 -25.51
CA LEU A 224 23.37 1.26 -25.46
C LEU A 224 24.71 1.82 -24.95
N GLY A 225 25.27 1.23 -23.88
CA GLY A 225 26.58 1.60 -23.37
C GLY A 225 27.70 1.36 -24.38
N SER A 226 27.68 0.22 -25.07
CA SER A 226 28.65 -0.10 -26.12
C SER A 226 28.52 0.82 -27.33
N PHE A 227 27.30 1.20 -27.72
CA PHE A 227 27.04 2.12 -28.82
C PHE A 227 27.53 3.54 -28.50
N ILE A 228 27.25 4.03 -27.28
CA ILE A 228 27.73 5.33 -26.81
C ILE A 228 29.26 5.33 -26.71
N GLY A 229 29.85 4.26 -26.17
CA GLY A 229 31.31 4.09 -26.09
C GLY A 229 31.97 4.00 -27.47
N PHE A 230 31.31 3.43 -28.46
CA PHE A 230 31.79 3.42 -29.85
C PHE A 230 31.74 4.82 -30.49
N LEU A 231 30.66 5.57 -30.28
CA LEU A 231 30.51 6.93 -30.81
C LEU A 231 31.46 7.95 -30.18
N LEU A 232 31.74 7.81 -28.88
CA LEU A 232 32.63 8.70 -28.13
C LEU A 232 34.06 8.17 -28.04
N GLY A 233 34.30 6.96 -28.52
CA GLY A 233 35.60 6.31 -28.46
C GLY A 233 36.62 7.02 -29.36
N PRO A 234 37.91 7.04 -28.99
CA PRO A 234 38.98 7.75 -29.69
C PRO A 234 39.28 7.25 -31.11
N GLY A 235 38.46 6.34 -31.67
CA GLY A 235 38.57 5.86 -33.05
C GLY A 235 38.13 6.88 -34.11
N HIS A 236 37.42 7.95 -33.75
CA HIS A 236 37.02 8.98 -34.73
C HIS A 236 38.22 9.86 -35.19
N ASP A 237 39.32 9.89 -34.43
CA ASP A 237 40.50 10.68 -34.82
C ASP A 237 41.39 9.96 -35.84
N TRP A 238 41.28 8.63 -35.98
CA TRP A 238 42.05 7.87 -36.97
C TRP A 238 41.66 8.21 -38.42
N PHE A 239 40.40 8.59 -38.67
CA PHE A 239 39.92 8.99 -40.00
C PHE A 239 40.38 10.39 -40.44
N LYS A 240 40.92 11.22 -39.54
CA LYS A 240 41.42 12.57 -39.89
C LYS A 240 42.88 12.60 -40.33
N THR A 241 43.58 11.47 -40.29
CA THR A 241 45.01 11.36 -40.61
C THR A 241 45.31 10.70 -41.95
N MET A 242 44.29 10.36 -42.74
CA MET A 242 44.42 10.02 -44.17
C MET A 242 43.77 11.10 -45.02
#